data_AF-A0AAW2LJY5-F1
#
_entry.id   AF-A0AAW2LJY5-F1
#
_cell.length_a   1.000
_cell.length_b   1.000
_cell.length_c   1.000
_cell.angle_alpha   90.00
_cell.angle_beta   90.00
_cell.angle_gamma   90.00
#
_symmetry.space_group_name_H-M   'P 1'
#
loop_
_entity.id
_entity.type
_entity.pdbx_description
1 polymer ?
#
loop_
_entity_poly.entity_id
_entity_poly.type
_entity_poly.pdbx_seq_one_letter_code
_entity_poly.pdbx_strand_id
1 'polypeptide(L)'
;MKHVQEQDAQIVRLINKVDNVHASHVIGKQVEAHDEVEAPTKQHYTEKDKSANELQISSDGLIHVNQLKEFIEGTIKCKIEESSKSSLTYSKPYTPMIDNLKMPMDYQPPKFQQFDQGQP
;
A
#
# COMPACT_ATOMS: atom_id res chain seq x y z
N MET A 1 24.04 15.11 20.25
CA MET A 1 24.02 14.67 21.67
C MET A 1 22.61 14.38 22.18
N LYS A 2 21.78 15.35 22.60
CA LYS A 2 20.47 15.10 23.27
C LYS A 2 19.63 13.93 22.69
N HIS A 3 19.45 13.88 21.37
CA HIS A 3 18.71 12.81 20.70
C HIS A 3 19.23 11.39 21.02
N VAL A 4 20.54 11.17 21.13
CA VAL A 4 21.11 9.85 21.45
C VAL A 4 20.69 9.41 22.86
N GLN A 5 20.83 10.31 23.84
CA GLN A 5 20.43 10.06 25.22
C GLN A 5 18.92 9.76 25.37
N GLU A 6 18.09 10.31 24.47
CA GLU A 6 16.65 10.05 24.42
C GLU A 6 16.31 8.70 23.76
N GLN A 7 17.12 8.22 22.81
CA GLN A 7 17.03 6.85 22.28
C GLN A 7 17.47 5.84 23.36
N ASP A 8 18.60 6.09 24.05
CA ASP A 8 19.09 5.24 25.14
C ASP A 8 18.05 5.11 26.27
N ALA A 9 17.40 6.22 26.65
CA ALA A 9 16.32 6.23 27.64
C ALA A 9 15.07 5.43 27.21
N GLN A 10 14.78 5.35 25.91
CA GLN A 10 13.71 4.51 25.37
C GLN A 10 14.10 3.02 25.36
N ILE A 11 15.36 2.70 25.05
CA ILE A 11 15.89 1.33 25.10
C ILE A 11 15.82 0.78 26.53
N VAL A 12 16.31 1.52 27.53
CA VAL A 12 16.23 1.12 28.95
C VAL A 12 14.79 0.95 29.42
N ARG A 13 13.87 1.84 29.00
CA ARG A 13 12.43 1.71 29.28
C ARG A 13 11.83 0.44 28.68
N LEU A 14 12.29 0.02 27.49
CA LEU A 14 11.75 -1.14 26.79
C LEU A 14 12.24 -2.45 27.42
N ILE A 15 13.53 -2.54 27.78
CA ILE A 15 14.14 -3.70 28.47
C ILE A 15 13.39 -4.00 29.78
N ASN A 16 13.32 -3.00 30.67
CA ASN A 16 12.63 -3.13 31.97
C ASN A 16 11.14 -3.55 31.84
N LYS A 17 10.49 -3.27 30.70
CA LYS A 17 9.11 -3.69 30.43
C LYS A 17 9.03 -5.17 30.04
N VAL A 18 10.01 -5.70 29.31
CA VAL A 18 10.06 -7.12 28.93
C VAL A 18 10.29 -7.99 30.16
N ASP A 19 11.25 -7.61 31.01
CA ASP A 19 11.55 -8.33 32.27
C ASP A 19 10.34 -8.36 33.21
N ASN A 20 9.53 -7.29 33.25
CA ASN A 20 8.31 -7.23 34.04
C ASN A 20 7.17 -8.11 33.47
N VAL A 21 7.00 -8.15 32.14
CA VAL A 21 6.00 -9.01 31.47
C VAL A 21 6.25 -10.49 31.79
N HIS A 22 7.51 -10.90 31.89
CA HIS A 22 7.88 -12.29 32.20
C HIS A 22 7.49 -12.76 33.60
N ALA A 23 7.12 -11.83 34.51
CA ALA A 23 6.68 -12.11 35.87
C ALA A 23 5.16 -11.99 36.08
N SER A 24 4.38 -11.52 35.09
CA SER A 24 2.98 -11.10 35.29
C SER A 24 1.99 -11.57 34.23
N HIS A 25 2.24 -12.71 33.55
CA HIS A 25 1.23 -13.32 32.68
C HIS A 25 0.17 -14.12 33.49
N VAL A 26 -0.70 -13.41 34.21
CA VAL A 26 -1.84 -14.00 34.94
C VAL A 26 -3.11 -13.18 34.71
N ILE A 27 -3.99 -13.73 33.85
CA ILE A 27 -5.43 -13.46 33.73
C ILE A 27 -5.83 -12.04 33.27
N GLY A 28 -6.60 -11.95 32.18
CA GLY A 28 -7.19 -10.67 31.73
C GLY A 28 -7.94 -10.69 30.38
N LYS A 29 -8.95 -11.54 30.21
CA LYS A 29 -9.92 -11.35 29.11
C LYS A 29 -10.84 -10.17 29.41
N GLN A 30 -11.19 -9.36 28.41
CA GLN A 30 -12.54 -8.79 28.21
C GLN A 30 -12.80 -8.59 26.71
N VAL A 31 -14.08 -8.42 26.35
CA VAL A 31 -14.67 -8.40 25.00
C VAL A 31 -15.71 -7.27 24.94
N GLU A 32 -16.25 -6.98 23.74
CA GLU A 32 -17.30 -5.97 23.45
C GLU A 32 -16.87 -4.48 23.50
N ALA A 33 -17.52 -3.57 22.76
CA ALA A 33 -18.76 -3.69 21.98
C ALA A 33 -18.64 -3.14 20.53
N HIS A 34 -19.66 -3.41 19.71
CA HIS A 34 -19.85 -2.87 18.35
C HIS A 34 -21.01 -1.86 18.30
N ASP A 35 -20.95 -0.93 17.34
CA ASP A 35 -22.00 0.05 16.98
C ASP A 35 -21.99 0.27 15.43
N GLU A 36 -22.87 1.12 14.88
CA GLU A 36 -23.19 1.20 13.43
C GLU A 36 -23.33 2.65 12.87
N VAL A 37 -23.44 2.79 11.54
CA VAL A 37 -23.71 4.03 10.75
C VAL A 37 -22.56 5.06 10.73
N GLU A 38 -21.96 5.49 9.60
CA GLU A 38 -22.10 5.20 8.15
C GLU A 38 -20.71 5.50 7.47
N ALA A 39 -20.43 5.65 6.16
CA ALA A 39 -21.20 5.79 4.91
C ALA A 39 -20.41 5.22 3.70
N PRO A 40 -21.05 4.83 2.58
CA PRO A 40 -20.37 4.17 1.47
C PRO A 40 -19.74 5.15 0.45
N THR A 41 -18.46 5.49 0.60
CA THR A 41 -17.66 5.96 -0.57
C THR A 41 -16.14 5.81 -0.41
N LYS A 42 -15.57 4.70 -0.91
CA LYS A 42 -14.26 4.66 -1.60
C LYS A 42 -13.93 3.28 -2.20
N GLN A 43 -13.70 3.28 -3.52
CA GLN A 43 -12.68 2.47 -4.22
C GLN A 43 -12.51 1.01 -3.77
N HIS A 44 -13.43 0.12 -4.18
CA HIS A 44 -13.25 -1.33 -4.09
C HIS A 44 -12.26 -1.84 -5.16
N TYR A 45 -10.97 -1.56 -4.96
CA TYR A 45 -9.87 -2.36 -5.53
C TYR A 45 -9.21 -3.16 -4.42
N THR A 46 -9.95 -4.15 -3.90
CA THR A 46 -9.35 -5.13 -2.99
C THR A 46 -8.60 -6.18 -3.80
N GLU A 47 -7.38 -5.87 -4.21
CA GLU A 47 -6.38 -6.94 -4.39
C GLU A 47 -6.08 -7.52 -3.01
N LYS A 48 -6.91 -8.50 -2.62
CA LYS A 48 -6.64 -9.38 -1.49
C LYS A 48 -5.53 -10.34 -1.92
N ASP A 49 -4.29 -9.86 -1.89
CA ASP A 49 -3.09 -10.69 -1.99
C ASP A 49 -3.02 -11.61 -0.76
N LYS A 50 -3.82 -12.68 -0.81
CA LYS A 50 -3.79 -13.82 0.10
C LYS A 50 -2.58 -14.69 -0.21
N SER A 51 -1.37 -14.18 -0.01
CA SER A 51 -0.20 -15.02 0.24
C SER A 51 0.00 -15.11 1.75
N ALA A 52 -0.72 -16.04 2.39
CA ALA A 52 -0.61 -16.34 3.82
C ALA A 52 0.69 -17.11 4.12
N ASN A 53 1.83 -16.53 3.73
CA ASN A 53 3.17 -17.06 3.91
C ASN A 53 3.76 -16.52 5.22
N GLU A 54 2.98 -16.60 6.31
CA GLU A 54 3.43 -16.20 7.63
C GLU A 54 4.44 -17.24 8.15
N LEU A 55 5.69 -16.82 8.30
CA LEU A 55 6.74 -17.68 8.85
C LEU A 55 6.41 -17.98 10.31
N GLN A 56 6.16 -19.26 10.62
CA GLN A 56 6.04 -19.72 12.00
C GLN A 56 7.39 -19.55 12.70
N ILE A 57 7.49 -18.58 13.61
CA ILE A 57 8.68 -18.36 14.42
C ILE A 57 8.53 -19.18 15.72
N SER A 58 9.57 -19.89 16.15
CA SER A 58 9.60 -20.56 17.45
C SER A 58 9.41 -19.57 18.59
N SER A 59 8.97 -20.05 19.76
CA SER A 59 8.88 -19.22 20.98
C SER A 59 10.22 -18.58 21.38
N ASP A 60 11.34 -19.14 20.91
CA ASP A 60 12.71 -18.62 21.13
C ASP A 60 13.12 -17.53 20.11
N GLY A 61 12.21 -17.10 19.23
CA GLY A 61 12.50 -16.16 18.13
C GLY A 61 13.22 -16.78 16.93
N LEU A 62 13.47 -18.09 16.94
CA LEU A 62 14.21 -18.81 15.89
C LEU A 62 13.30 -19.34 14.78
N ILE A 63 13.80 -19.31 13.54
CA ILE A 63 13.14 -19.89 12.35
C ILE A 63 13.89 -21.15 11.93
N HIS A 64 13.17 -22.24 11.68
CA HIS A 64 13.79 -23.51 11.28
C HIS A 64 14.32 -23.48 9.84
N VAL A 65 15.50 -24.05 9.60
CA VAL A 65 16.24 -23.93 8.32
C VAL A 65 15.43 -24.45 7.12
N ASN A 66 14.70 -25.56 7.28
CA ASN A 66 13.89 -26.12 6.20
C ASN A 66 12.72 -25.19 5.82
N GLN A 67 12.05 -24.62 6.82
CA GLN A 67 10.96 -23.66 6.62
C GLN A 67 11.46 -22.36 5.96
N LEU A 68 12.66 -21.90 6.32
CA LEU A 68 13.29 -20.75 5.66
C LEU A 68 13.62 -21.06 4.19
N LYS A 69 14.15 -22.26 3.89
CA LYS A 69 14.38 -22.73 2.52
C LYS A 69 13.08 -22.76 1.71
N GLU A 70 12.04 -23.41 2.23
CA GLU A 70 10.73 -23.54 1.57
C GLU A 70 10.08 -22.17 1.32
N PHE A 71 10.15 -21.25 2.28
CA PHE A 71 9.67 -19.87 2.12
C PHE A 71 10.43 -19.10 1.04
N ILE A 72 11.77 -19.20 0.99
CA ILE A 72 12.60 -18.54 -0.03
C ILE A 72 12.31 -19.14 -1.41
N GLU A 73 12.26 -20.47 -1.52
CA GLU A 73 12.00 -21.20 -2.77
C GLU A 73 10.61 -20.90 -3.34
N GLY A 74 9.58 -20.94 -2.48
CA GLY A 74 8.22 -20.55 -2.83
C GLY A 74 8.11 -19.07 -3.23
N THR A 75 8.75 -18.16 -2.49
CA THR A 75 8.73 -16.72 -2.81
C THR A 75 9.43 -16.42 -4.13
N ILE A 76 10.58 -17.03 -4.40
CA ILE A 76 11.29 -16.88 -5.68
C ILE A 76 10.44 -17.44 -6.83
N LYS A 77 9.85 -18.63 -6.66
CA LYS A 77 8.96 -19.23 -7.66
C LYS A 77 7.76 -18.32 -7.96
N CYS A 78 7.03 -17.89 -6.94
CA CYS A 78 5.90 -16.98 -7.10
C CYS A 78 6.33 -15.71 -7.84
N LYS A 79 7.43 -15.06 -7.46
CA LYS A 79 7.89 -13.83 -8.14
C LYS A 79 8.38 -14.04 -9.58
N ILE A 80 8.78 -15.25 -9.97
CA ILE A 80 9.10 -15.58 -11.36
C ILE A 80 7.82 -15.78 -12.18
N GLU A 81 6.83 -16.52 -11.63
CA GLU A 81 5.54 -16.74 -12.29
C GLU A 81 4.72 -15.43 -12.38
N GLU A 82 4.69 -14.66 -11.30
CA GLU A 82 4.08 -13.33 -11.19
C GLU A 82 4.88 -12.22 -11.89
N SER A 83 6.10 -12.48 -12.39
CA SER A 83 6.78 -11.53 -13.31
C SER A 83 5.98 -11.33 -14.60
N SER A 84 4.99 -12.17 -14.86
CA SER A 84 3.99 -12.06 -15.94
C SER A 84 2.83 -11.12 -15.61
N LYS A 85 2.63 -10.74 -14.34
CA LYS A 85 1.61 -9.75 -13.96
C LYS A 85 2.03 -8.40 -14.54
N SER A 86 1.15 -7.80 -15.34
CA SER A 86 1.41 -6.51 -15.98
C SER A 86 1.81 -5.46 -14.95
N SER A 87 2.95 -4.79 -15.16
CA SER A 87 3.23 -3.51 -14.50
C SER A 87 2.01 -2.62 -14.63
N LEU A 88 1.51 -2.10 -13.50
CA LEU A 88 0.27 -1.33 -13.44
C LEU A 88 0.45 0.00 -14.16
N THR A 89 0.33 -0.01 -15.49
CA THR A 89 0.49 1.17 -16.33
C THR A 89 -0.55 2.20 -15.93
N TYR A 90 -0.10 3.37 -15.49
CA TYR A 90 -0.97 4.44 -15.03
C TYR A 90 -1.97 4.84 -16.12
N SER A 91 -3.20 4.34 -15.99
CA SER A 91 -4.31 4.68 -16.86
C SER A 91 -4.71 6.13 -16.59
N LYS A 92 -4.36 7.02 -17.52
CA LYS A 92 -4.62 8.46 -17.36
C LYS A 92 -6.14 8.68 -17.36
N PRO A 93 -6.74 9.23 -16.28
CA PRO A 93 -8.20 9.42 -16.21
C PRO A 93 -8.71 10.42 -17.26
N TYR A 94 -7.81 11.23 -17.83
CA TYR A 94 -8.11 12.20 -18.87
C TYR A 94 -8.13 11.62 -20.29
N THR A 95 -7.71 10.36 -20.54
CA THR A 95 -7.73 9.80 -21.91
C THR A 95 -9.12 9.84 -22.54
N PRO A 96 -10.21 9.36 -21.89
CA PRO A 96 -11.56 9.46 -22.45
C PRO A 96 -12.04 10.92 -22.65
N MET A 97 -11.54 11.86 -21.83
CA MET A 97 -11.86 13.28 -22.00
C MET A 97 -11.16 13.88 -23.22
N ILE A 98 -9.94 13.43 -23.54
CA ILE A 98 -9.20 13.84 -24.74
C ILE A 98 -9.86 13.25 -25.98
N ASP A 99 -10.26 11.97 -25.95
CA ASP A 99 -10.98 11.33 -27.06
C ASP A 99 -12.32 12.02 -27.35
N ASN A 100 -13.06 12.44 -26.31
CA ASN A 100 -14.30 13.22 -26.44
C ASN A 100 -14.08 14.66 -26.97
N LEU A 101 -12.87 15.20 -26.87
CA LEU A 101 -12.48 16.52 -27.41
C LEU A 101 -11.81 16.42 -28.79
N LYS A 102 -11.70 15.22 -29.35
CA LYS A 102 -11.05 14.99 -30.64
C LYS A 102 -11.93 15.54 -31.78
N MET A 103 -11.37 16.48 -32.54
CA MET A 103 -12.04 17.03 -33.72
C MET A 103 -12.35 15.93 -34.75
N PRO A 104 -13.52 15.97 -35.44
CA PRO A 104 -13.82 15.03 -36.50
C PRO A 104 -12.85 15.19 -37.68
N MET A 105 -12.68 14.13 -38.47
CA MET A 105 -11.79 14.12 -39.65
C MET A 105 -12.12 15.25 -40.64
N ASP A 106 -13.41 15.54 -40.80
CA ASP A 106 -13.94 16.57 -41.71
C ASP A 106 -14.06 17.96 -41.06
N TYR A 107 -13.35 18.22 -39.95
CA TYR A 107 -13.37 19.53 -39.29
C TYR A 107 -12.71 20.60 -40.18
N GLN A 108 -13.53 21.40 -40.85
CA GLN A 108 -13.15 22.64 -41.48
C GLN A 108 -13.02 23.75 -40.42
N PRO A 109 -11.83 24.31 -40.16
CA PRO A 109 -11.69 25.44 -39.24
C PRO A 109 -12.48 26.65 -39.75
N PRO A 110 -13.08 27.47 -38.87
CA PRO A 110 -13.66 28.75 -39.25
C PRO A 110 -12.63 29.62 -39.99
N LYS A 111 -13.08 30.35 -41.01
CA LYS A 111 -12.24 31.34 -41.69
C LYS A 111 -11.77 32.38 -40.65
N PHE A 112 -10.47 32.67 -40.60
CA PHE A 112 -9.95 33.73 -39.77
C PHE A 112 -10.65 35.05 -40.10
N GLN A 113 -11.24 35.67 -39.08
CA GLN A 113 -11.84 36.99 -39.21
C GLN A 113 -10.71 37.98 -39.47
N GLN A 114 -10.63 38.49 -40.71
CA GLN A 114 -9.73 39.59 -41.02
C GLN A 114 -10.19 40.80 -40.21
N PHE A 115 -9.34 41.25 -39.28
CA PHE A 115 -9.51 42.56 -38.69
C PHE A 115 -9.22 43.58 -39.79
N ASP A 116 -10.24 44.35 -40.19
CA ASP A 116 -10.03 45.51 -41.05
C ASP A 116 -8.99 46.41 -40.38
N GLN A 117 -7.88 46.63 -41.07
CA GLN A 117 -6.87 47.58 -40.63
C GLN A 117 -7.47 48.97 -40.74
N GLY A 118 -7.90 49.50 -39.59
CA GLY A 118 -8.54 50.81 -39.48
C GLY A 118 -7.74 51.85 -40.26
N GLN A 119 -8.44 52.58 -41.13
CA GLN A 119 -7.82 53.62 -41.95
C GLN A 119 -7.19 54.71 -41.06
N PRO A 120 -6.05 55.28 -41.47
CA PRO A 120 -5.36 56.35 -40.75
C PRO A 120 -6.13 57.69 -40.79
#